data_AF-A0ABD3XPB3-F1
#
_entry.id   AF-A0ABD3XPB3-F1
#
_cell.length_a   1.000
_cell.length_b   1.000
_cell.length_c   1.000
_cell.angle_alpha   90.00
_cell.angle_beta   90.00
_cell.angle_gamma   90.00
#
_symmetry.space_group_name_H-M   'P 1'
#
loop_
_entity.id
_entity.type
_entity.pdbx_description
1 polymer ?
#
loop_
_entity_poly.entity_id
_entity_poly.type
_entity_poly.pdbx_seq_one_letter_code
_entity_poly.pdbx_strand_id
1 'polypeptide(L)'
;PEKPFNFHPANVQEKQLSLRWQAGYNGGYTQTFIVEISLDNLTWNNASQVSVENRDGWFTTVIEDLIPGSEYYFRLYAYNINGRGDLADVQLAIRTFK
;
A
#
# COMPACT_ATOMS: atom_id res chain seq x y z
N PRO A 1 3.78 7.17 -13.91
CA PRO A 1 2.39 7.28 -13.42
C PRO A 1 2.39 8.23 -12.22
N GLU A 2 1.30 8.96 -11.97
CA GLU A 2 1.22 9.79 -10.77
C GLU A 2 1.14 8.93 -9.50
N LYS A 3 1.52 9.54 -8.37
CA LYS A 3 1.46 8.90 -7.06
C LYS A 3 0.02 8.52 -6.69
N PRO A 4 -0.20 7.40 -6.00
CA PRO A 4 -1.48 7.08 -5.39
C PRO A 4 -1.84 8.10 -4.30
N PHE A 5 -3.13 8.26 -4.04
CA PHE A 5 -3.62 9.16 -2.99
C PHE A 5 -4.68 8.47 -2.12
N ASN A 6 -5.04 9.12 -1.00
CA ASN A 6 -5.91 8.55 0.03
C ASN A 6 -5.43 7.17 0.53
N PHE A 7 -4.12 6.99 0.68
CA PHE A 7 -3.55 5.75 1.20
C PHE A 7 -3.75 5.66 2.71
N HIS A 8 -4.57 4.71 3.16
CA HIS A 8 -4.90 4.52 4.57
C HIS A 8 -5.19 3.05 4.89
N PRO A 9 -5.09 2.64 6.16
CA PRO A 9 -5.50 1.30 6.54
C PRO A 9 -7.01 1.19 6.73
N ALA A 10 -7.49 -0.03 6.69
CA ALA A 10 -8.83 -0.45 7.05
C ALA A 10 -8.75 -1.82 7.75
N ASN A 11 -9.74 -2.16 8.57
CA ASN A 11 -9.87 -3.48 9.19
C ASN A 11 -8.56 -3.99 9.85
N VAL A 12 -7.93 -3.15 10.68
CA VAL A 12 -6.72 -3.55 11.42
C VAL A 12 -7.10 -4.62 12.44
N GLN A 13 -6.34 -5.72 12.47
CA GLN A 13 -6.52 -6.85 13.38
C GLN A 13 -5.18 -7.20 14.04
N GLU A 14 -5.14 -8.31 14.78
CA GLU A 14 -3.93 -8.79 15.47
C GLU A 14 -2.84 -9.24 14.48
N LYS A 15 -3.22 -9.97 13.42
CA LYS A 15 -2.29 -10.59 12.46
C LYS A 15 -2.46 -10.15 11.03
N GLN A 16 -3.38 -9.22 10.78
CA GLN A 16 -3.63 -8.71 9.44
C GLN A 16 -4.17 -7.28 9.47
N LEU A 17 -4.08 -6.61 8.33
CA LEU A 17 -4.82 -5.38 8.05
C LEU A 17 -5.13 -5.28 6.56
N SER A 18 -6.10 -4.44 6.21
CA SER A 18 -6.32 -4.04 4.83
C SER A 18 -5.71 -2.67 4.57
N LEU A 19 -5.13 -2.47 3.40
CA LEU A 19 -4.72 -1.16 2.91
C LEU A 19 -5.60 -0.77 1.74
N ARG A 20 -6.02 0.49 1.70
CA ARG A 20 -6.87 1.04 0.63
C ARG A 20 -6.28 2.33 0.10
N TRP A 21 -6.42 2.56 -1.20
CA TRP A 21 -5.96 3.77 -1.88
C TRP A 21 -6.73 3.99 -3.18
N GLN A 22 -6.54 5.18 -3.77
CA GLN A 22 -7.02 5.52 -5.11
C GLN A 22 -5.82 5.78 -6.04
N ALA A 23 -6.03 5.51 -7.32
CA ALA A 23 -5.02 5.70 -8.35
C ALA A 23 -4.90 7.19 -8.73
N GLY A 24 -3.66 7.70 -8.81
CA GLY A 24 -3.36 8.92 -9.56
C GLY A 24 -3.47 8.69 -11.08
N TYR A 25 -3.26 9.73 -11.89
CA TYR A 25 -3.30 9.59 -13.34
C TYR A 25 -2.29 8.54 -13.85
N ASN A 26 -2.79 7.60 -14.65
CA ASN A 26 -2.02 6.45 -15.12
C ASN A 26 -1.08 6.77 -16.29
N GLY A 27 -1.15 7.98 -16.86
CA GLY A 27 -0.34 8.40 -18.00
C GLY A 27 -0.68 7.67 -19.31
N GLY A 28 -1.88 7.09 -19.43
CA GLY A 28 -2.33 6.35 -20.61
C GLY A 28 -1.87 4.89 -20.68
N TYR A 29 -1.25 4.36 -19.63
CA TYR A 29 -0.77 2.98 -19.56
C TYR A 29 -1.33 2.24 -18.35
N THR A 30 -1.40 0.90 -18.43
CA THR A 30 -1.79 0.05 -17.30
C THR A 30 -0.90 0.31 -16.10
N GLN A 31 -1.51 0.51 -14.94
CA GLN A 31 -0.83 0.84 -13.69
C GLN A 31 -0.90 -0.37 -12.74
N THR A 32 0.22 -0.66 -12.11
CA THR A 32 0.36 -1.63 -11.03
C THR A 32 0.83 -0.90 -9.78
N PHE A 33 0.33 -1.28 -8.62
CA PHE A 33 0.67 -0.69 -7.34
C PHE A 33 1.52 -1.66 -6.54
N ILE A 34 2.59 -1.15 -5.94
CA ILE A 34 3.47 -1.92 -5.07
C ILE A 34 3.39 -1.31 -3.68
N VAL A 35 2.93 -2.12 -2.73
CA VAL A 35 2.94 -1.81 -1.30
C VAL A 35 4.22 -2.37 -0.73
N GLU A 36 4.98 -1.54 -0.03
CA GLU A 36 6.14 -1.97 0.75
C GLU A 36 5.86 -1.87 2.25
N ILE A 37 6.44 -2.79 3.01
CA ILE A 37 6.32 -2.90 4.47
C ILE A 37 7.69 -2.83 5.13
N SER A 38 7.75 -2.25 6.33
CA SER A 38 8.95 -2.16 7.15
C SER A 38 8.60 -2.24 8.65
N LEU A 39 9.51 -2.79 9.45
CA LEU A 39 9.42 -2.80 10.92
C LEU A 39 10.26 -1.68 11.57
N ASP A 40 11.20 -1.11 10.83
CA ASP A 40 12.19 -0.14 11.32
C ASP A 40 12.13 1.22 10.60
N ASN A 41 11.24 1.37 9.61
CA ASN A 41 11.13 2.50 8.69
C ASN A 41 12.40 2.79 7.86
N LEU A 42 13.35 1.83 7.82
CA LEU A 42 14.63 1.95 7.13
C LEU A 42 14.77 0.89 6.04
N THR A 43 14.43 -0.35 6.38
CA THR A 43 14.51 -1.51 5.50
C THR A 43 13.12 -1.87 5.01
N TRP A 44 12.93 -1.84 3.69
CA TRP A 44 11.61 -2.01 3.05
C TRP A 44 11.58 -3.26 2.19
N ASN A 45 10.50 -4.02 2.30
CA ASN A 45 10.24 -5.22 1.49
C ASN A 45 8.92 -5.06 0.73
N ASN A 46 8.83 -5.61 -0.49
CA ASN A 46 7.56 -5.69 -1.21
C ASN A 46 6.60 -6.61 -0.45
N ALA A 47 5.47 -6.07 -0.01
CA ALA A 47 4.43 -6.80 0.71
C ALA A 47 3.32 -7.28 -0.23
N SER A 48 2.99 -6.48 -1.24
CA SER A 48 1.91 -6.81 -2.19
C SER A 48 2.08 -6.08 -3.51
N GLN A 49 1.55 -6.69 -4.58
CA GLN A 49 1.46 -6.11 -5.92
C GLN A 49 0.02 -6.23 -6.41
N VAL A 50 -0.58 -5.10 -6.80
CA VAL A 50 -2.01 -5.03 -7.18
C VAL A 50 -2.17 -4.31 -8.52
N SER A 51 -2.96 -4.88 -9.42
CA SER A 51 -3.28 -4.27 -10.73
C SER A 51 -4.79 -4.21 -11.02
N VAL A 52 -5.61 -4.67 -10.07
CA VAL A 52 -7.08 -4.74 -10.23
C VAL A 52 -7.73 -3.76 -9.26
N GLU A 53 -8.53 -2.88 -9.82
CA GLU A 53 -9.38 -1.94 -9.09
C GLU A 53 -10.68 -2.62 -8.64
N ASN A 54 -11.22 -2.22 -7.50
CA ASN A 54 -12.57 -2.60 -7.11
C ASN A 54 -13.61 -1.74 -7.85
N ARG A 55 -14.89 -2.13 -7.77
CA ARG A 55 -15.97 -1.42 -8.46
C ARG A 55 -16.24 0.00 -7.94
N ASP A 56 -15.72 0.36 -6.78
CA ASP A 56 -15.97 1.62 -6.07
C ASP A 56 -14.91 2.70 -6.33
N GLY A 57 -13.96 2.47 -7.23
CA GLY A 57 -12.88 3.43 -7.50
C GLY A 57 -11.66 3.28 -6.59
N TRP A 58 -11.60 2.18 -5.82
CA TRP A 58 -10.57 1.92 -4.83
C TRP A 58 -9.79 0.65 -5.15
N PHE A 59 -8.49 0.71 -4.88
CA PHE A 59 -7.64 -0.46 -4.78
C PHE A 59 -7.56 -0.91 -3.33
N THR A 60 -7.41 -2.22 -3.12
CA THR A 60 -7.25 -2.79 -1.80
C THR A 60 -6.25 -3.92 -1.84
N THR A 61 -5.53 -4.11 -0.73
CA THR A 61 -4.81 -5.36 -0.46
C THR A 61 -4.93 -5.73 1.00
N VAL A 62 -4.80 -7.02 1.31
CA VAL A 62 -4.70 -7.52 2.69
C VAL A 62 -3.25 -7.89 2.93
N ILE A 63 -2.71 -7.39 4.04
CA ILE A 63 -1.41 -7.80 4.55
C ILE A 63 -1.67 -8.74 5.71
N GLU A 64 -1.18 -9.97 5.59
CA GLU A 64 -1.37 -11.06 6.55
C GLU A 64 -0.06 -11.38 7.29
N ASP A 65 -0.09 -12.37 8.17
CA ASP A 65 1.07 -12.86 8.95
C ASP A 65 1.82 -11.78 9.74
N LEU A 66 1.10 -10.74 10.18
CA LEU A 66 1.64 -9.70 11.04
C LEU A 66 1.88 -10.24 12.46
N ILE A 67 2.92 -9.72 13.11
CA ILE A 67 3.23 -10.02 14.50
C ILE A 67 2.30 -9.19 15.39
N PRO A 68 1.54 -9.82 16.30
CA PRO A 68 0.67 -9.13 17.26
C PRO A 68 1.41 -8.05 18.06
N GLY A 69 0.76 -6.91 18.27
CA GLY A 69 1.28 -5.79 19.04
C GLY A 69 2.49 -5.05 18.47
N SER A 70 2.94 -5.40 17.25
CA SER A 70 4.08 -4.78 16.56
C SER A 70 3.65 -3.55 15.75
N GLU A 71 4.59 -2.62 15.58
CA GLU A 71 4.41 -1.44 14.73
C GLU A 71 4.97 -1.72 13.34
N TYR A 72 4.17 -1.42 12.32
CA TYR A 72 4.53 -1.57 10.91
C TYR A 72 4.43 -0.24 10.19
N TYR A 73 5.38 -0.02 9.29
CA TYR A 73 5.43 1.11 8.37
C TYR A 73 5.03 0.65 6.98
N PHE A 74 4.15 1.39 6.33
CA PHE A 74 3.73 1.11 4.96
C PHE A 74 3.99 2.31 4.07
N ARG A 75 4.45 2.03 2.85
CA ARG A 75 4.51 3.00 1.76
C ARG A 75 4.01 2.38 0.46
N LEU A 76 3.58 3.21 -0.47
CA LEU A 76 2.92 2.80 -1.69
C LEU A 76 3.40 3.64 -2.86
N TYR A 77 3.63 3.01 -4.01
CA TYR A 77 3.85 3.70 -5.28
C TYR A 77 3.17 2.98 -6.44
N ALA A 78 2.99 3.72 -7.52
CA ALA A 78 2.52 3.18 -8.79
C ALA A 78 3.68 2.87 -9.74
N TYR A 79 3.50 1.88 -10.59
CA TYR A 79 4.43 1.47 -11.65
C TYR A 79 3.64 1.25 -12.95
N ASN A 80 4.18 1.70 -14.08
CA ASN A 80 3.68 1.36 -15.41
C ASN A 80 4.86 1.13 -16.37
N ILE A 81 4.61 1.02 -17.68
CA ILE A 81 5.69 0.78 -18.66
C ILE A 81 6.74 1.90 -18.70
N ASN A 82 6.39 3.13 -18.28
CA ASN A 82 7.33 4.25 -18.17
C ASN A 82 8.12 4.22 -16.85
N GLY A 83 7.92 3.20 -16.02
CA GLY A 83 8.59 2.98 -14.76
C GLY A 83 7.77 3.37 -13.54
N ARG A 84 8.50 3.54 -12.44
CA ARG A 84 7.96 3.86 -11.11
C ARG A 84 7.62 5.36 -11.00
N GLY A 85 6.46 5.65 -10.43
CA GLY A 85 6.08 6.99 -9.97
C GLY A 85 6.50 7.28 -8.53
N ASP A 86 6.20 8.48 -8.07
CA ASP A 86 6.49 8.91 -6.70
C ASP A 86 5.71 8.10 -5.65
N LEU A 87 6.22 8.11 -4.42
CA LEU A 87 5.54 7.54 -3.26
C LEU A 87 4.28 8.36 -2.94
N ALA A 88 3.26 7.68 -2.40
CA ALA A 88 2.13 8.34 -1.76
C ALA A 88 2.61 9.22 -0.58
N ASP A 89 1.92 10.32 -0.33
CA ASP A 89 2.33 11.33 0.68
C ASP A 89 2.29 10.83 2.14
N VAL A 90 1.60 9.72 2.39
CA VAL A 90 1.40 9.19 3.73
C VAL A 90 2.26 7.94 3.93
N GLN A 91 3.21 8.01 4.87
CA GLN A 91 3.74 6.83 5.54
C GLN A 91 2.83 6.50 6.72
N LEU A 92 2.33 5.27 6.75
CA LEU A 92 1.44 4.81 7.81
C LEU A 92 2.24 4.02 8.84
N ALA A 93 2.33 4.52 10.07
CA ALA A 93 2.73 3.73 11.24
C ALA A 93 1.47 3.13 11.87
N ILE A 94 1.36 1.80 11.86
CA ILE A 94 0.18 1.09 12.36
C ILE A 94 0.64 0.04 13.35
N ARG A 95 0.07 0.09 14.55
CA ARG A 95 0.22 -0.97 15.54
C ARG A 95 -0.92 -1.97 15.43
N THR A 96 -0.59 -3.24 15.28
CA THR A 96 -1.58 -4.33 15.34
C THR A 96 -2.15 -4.48 16.75
N PHE A 97 -3.30 -5.13 16.86
CA PHE A 97 -3.83 -5.49 18.17
C PHE A 97 -2.92 -6.50 18.87
N LYS A 98 -2.99 -6.51 20.20
CA LYS A 98 -2.31 -7.50 21.05
C LYS A 98 -3.15 -8.74 21.24
#